data_AF-A0A850R060-F1
#
_entry.id   AF-A0A850R060-F1
#
_cell.length_a   1.000
_cell.length_b   1.000
_cell.length_c   1.000
_cell.angle_alpha   90.00
_cell.angle_beta   90.00
_cell.angle_gamma   90.00
#
_symmetry.space_group_name_H-M   'P 1'
#
loop_
_entity.id
_entity.type
_entity.pdbx_description
1 polymer ?
#
loop_
_entity_poly.entity_id
_entity_poly.type
_entity_poly.pdbx_seq_one_letter_code
_entity_poly.pdbx_strand_id
1 'polypeptide(L)'
;MTRITTVGVITLVAAVSAAAIYKAKVRNDHQVDLAPSPIMMEQILNNKPNFAVIDSEADKKKAFFQYLTPDIVRENNAILKDRENLLALMKKPEKMTEKNAFLIRLSNHYAWPMPAHDEKTSEPISQQWLTGLLDRVDILPVPLVLSQAAIESGWGTSRFAVEGDNYFGLWCYSPGCGLAPLE
;
A
#
# COMPACT_ATOMS: atom_id res chain seq x y z
N MET A 1 -55.61 -42.93 -0.59
CA MET A 1 -54.56 -42.16 0.12
C MET A 1 -53.29 -42.29 -0.71
N THR A 2 -52.61 -41.28 -1.27
CA THR A 2 -52.76 -39.82 -1.25
C THR A 2 -52.00 -39.30 -2.49
N ARG A 3 -52.58 -38.36 -3.24
CA ARG A 3 -51.98 -37.71 -4.42
C ARG A 3 -50.88 -36.75 -3.96
N ILE A 4 -49.62 -36.99 -4.32
CA ILE A 4 -48.53 -36.01 -4.18
C ILE A 4 -48.38 -35.28 -5.52
N THR A 5 -49.17 -34.21 -5.64
CA THR A 5 -48.89 -32.92 -6.29
C THR A 5 -47.68 -32.82 -7.25
N THR A 6 -47.91 -33.12 -8.53
CA THR A 6 -47.02 -32.78 -9.66
C THR A 6 -46.76 -31.27 -9.81
N VAL A 7 -47.59 -30.42 -9.19
CA VAL A 7 -47.47 -28.95 -9.22
C VAL A 7 -46.28 -28.43 -8.40
N GLY A 8 -45.86 -29.15 -7.34
CA GLY A 8 -44.77 -28.70 -6.45
C GLY A 8 -43.36 -28.91 -7.02
N VAL A 9 -43.20 -29.84 -7.96
CA VAL A 9 -41.88 -30.14 -8.57
C VAL A 9 -41.57 -29.15 -9.70
N ILE A 10 -42.58 -28.74 -10.46
CA ILE A 10 -42.40 -27.82 -11.61
C ILE A 10 -42.05 -26.39 -11.13
N THR A 11 -42.66 -25.93 -10.03
CA THR A 11 -42.35 -24.60 -9.46
C THR A 11 -40.96 -24.53 -8.84
N LEU A 12 -40.48 -25.62 -8.21
CA LEU A 12 -39.14 -25.68 -7.63
C LEU A 12 -38.04 -25.67 -8.72
N VAL A 13 -38.24 -26.43 -9.81
CA VAL A 13 -37.31 -26.47 -10.94
C VAL A 13 -37.21 -25.10 -11.61
N ALA A 14 -38.35 -24.43 -11.86
CA ALA A 14 -38.37 -23.10 -12.47
C ALA A 14 -37.64 -22.04 -11.62
N ALA A 15 -37.83 -22.05 -10.29
CA ALA A 15 -37.17 -21.11 -9.37
C ALA A 15 -35.65 -21.33 -9.28
N VAL A 16 -35.19 -22.59 -9.27
CA VAL A 16 -33.75 -22.92 -9.27
C VAL A 16 -33.10 -22.50 -10.59
N SER A 17 -33.78 -22.70 -11.73
CA SER A 17 -33.28 -22.21 -13.02
C SER A 17 -33.23 -20.69 -13.10
N ALA A 18 -34.24 -19.97 -12.59
CA ALA A 18 -34.23 -18.51 -12.57
C ALA A 18 -33.13 -17.94 -11.67
N ALA A 19 -32.89 -18.56 -10.50
CA ALA A 19 -31.81 -18.17 -9.59
C ALA A 19 -30.41 -18.50 -10.16
N ALA A 20 -30.27 -19.59 -10.90
CA ALA A 20 -29.02 -19.95 -11.58
C ALA A 20 -28.72 -18.99 -12.74
N ILE A 21 -29.73 -18.64 -13.54
CA ILE A 21 -29.62 -17.67 -14.63
C ILE A 21 -29.31 -16.26 -14.07
N TYR A 22 -29.96 -15.86 -12.97
CA TYR A 22 -29.67 -14.60 -12.28
C TYR A 22 -28.23 -14.57 -11.73
N LYS A 23 -27.77 -15.63 -11.04
CA LYS A 23 -26.37 -15.73 -10.58
C LYS A 23 -25.36 -15.73 -11.73
N ALA A 24 -25.68 -16.35 -12.86
CA ALA A 24 -24.82 -16.35 -14.04
C ALA A 24 -24.77 -14.96 -14.71
N LYS A 25 -25.89 -14.23 -14.79
CA LYS A 25 -25.96 -12.86 -15.30
C LYS A 25 -25.16 -11.88 -14.42
N VAL A 26 -25.33 -11.95 -13.09
CA VAL A 26 -24.59 -11.14 -12.11
C VAL A 26 -23.08 -11.44 -12.14
N ARG A 27 -22.69 -12.70 -12.38
CA ARG A 27 -21.28 -13.08 -12.53
C ARG A 27 -20.63 -12.49 -13.79
N ASN A 28 -21.42 -12.25 -14.85
CA ASN A 28 -20.92 -11.73 -16.13
C ASN A 28 -20.93 -10.20 -16.19
N ASP A 29 -21.88 -9.51 -15.54
CA ASP A 29 -21.95 -8.04 -15.51
C ASP A 29 -20.88 -7.38 -14.60
N HIS A 30 -20.05 -8.17 -13.91
CA HIS A 30 -18.91 -7.69 -13.11
C HIS A 30 -17.54 -8.01 -13.69
N GLN A 31 -17.47 -8.51 -14.92
CA GLN A 31 -16.22 -8.52 -15.67
C GLN A 31 -16.14 -7.25 -16.51
N VAL A 32 -15.96 -6.12 -15.82
CA VAL A 32 -15.34 -4.94 -16.45
C VAL A 32 -13.96 -5.42 -16.85
N ASP A 33 -13.64 -5.39 -18.14
CA ASP A 33 -12.28 -5.64 -18.59
C ASP A 33 -11.41 -4.48 -18.12
N LEU A 34 -10.85 -4.63 -16.92
CA LEU A 34 -10.14 -3.57 -16.20
C LEU A 34 -8.72 -3.38 -16.72
N ALA A 35 -8.25 -4.20 -17.67
CA ALA A 35 -6.89 -4.15 -18.17
C ALA A 35 -6.68 -2.91 -19.05
N PRO A 36 -5.84 -1.94 -18.64
CA PRO A 36 -5.44 -0.86 -19.52
C PRO A 36 -4.66 -1.42 -20.71
N SER A 37 -4.88 -0.88 -21.91
CA SER A 37 -4.03 -1.16 -23.08
C SER A 37 -2.55 -0.90 -22.72
N PRO A 38 -1.59 -1.69 -23.23
CA PRO A 38 -0.15 -1.50 -22.95
C PRO A 38 0.36 -0.08 -23.21
N ILE A 39 -0.19 0.61 -24.22
CA ILE A 39 0.13 2.01 -24.56
C ILE A 39 -0.42 2.97 -23.48
N MET A 40 -1.61 2.70 -22.95
CA MET A 40 -2.21 3.47 -21.86
C MET A 40 -1.46 3.24 -20.54
N MET A 41 -0.93 2.03 -20.34
CA MET A 41 -0.12 1.70 -19.16
C MET A 41 1.23 2.43 -19.18
N GLU A 42 1.89 2.55 -20.34
CA GLU A 42 3.13 3.31 -20.49
C GLU A 42 2.94 4.82 -20.26
N GLN A 43 1.78 5.37 -20.64
CA GLN A 43 1.44 6.78 -20.38
C GLN A 43 1.03 7.03 -18.91
N ILE A 44 0.41 6.06 -18.24
CA ILE A 44 0.08 6.11 -16.80
C ILE A 44 1.31 5.95 -15.91
N LEU A 45 2.31 5.18 -16.35
CA LEU A 45 3.54 4.96 -15.58
C LEU A 45 4.50 6.16 -15.59
N ASN A 46 4.36 7.09 -16.54
CA ASN A 46 5.28 8.23 -16.69
C ASN A 46 4.67 9.60 -16.45
N ASN A 47 3.34 9.74 -16.33
CA ASN A 47 2.69 11.02 -16.04
C ASN A 47 1.58 10.84 -15.00
N LYS A 48 1.64 11.66 -13.94
CA LYS A 48 0.57 11.79 -12.94
C LYS A 48 -0.78 12.07 -13.62
N PRO A 49 -1.81 11.23 -13.42
CA PRO A 49 -3.13 11.49 -13.95
C PRO A 49 -3.70 12.80 -13.40
N ASN A 50 -4.35 13.58 -14.26
CA ASN A 50 -5.21 14.65 -13.78
C ASN A 50 -6.53 14.04 -13.26
N PHE A 51 -6.57 13.69 -11.97
CA PHE A 51 -7.74 13.04 -11.35
C PHE A 51 -9.00 13.91 -11.38
N ALA A 52 -8.86 15.23 -11.51
CA ALA A 52 -9.98 16.17 -11.50
C ALA A 52 -10.84 16.11 -12.78
N VAL A 53 -10.28 15.66 -13.90
CA VAL A 53 -11.00 15.55 -15.19
C VAL A 53 -11.67 14.18 -15.39
N ILE A 54 -11.57 13.28 -14.41
CA ILE A 54 -12.22 11.95 -14.48
C ILE A 54 -13.62 12.06 -13.85
N ASP A 55 -14.65 12.02 -14.70
CA ASP A 55 -16.05 12.20 -14.28
C ASP A 55 -16.58 11.02 -13.45
N SER A 56 -16.26 9.80 -13.88
CA SER A 56 -16.68 8.57 -13.22
C SER A 56 -15.92 8.39 -11.90
N GLU A 57 -16.65 8.36 -10.79
CA GLU A 57 -16.07 8.14 -9.46
C GLU A 57 -15.34 6.78 -9.38
N ALA A 58 -15.88 5.75 -10.03
CA ALA A 58 -15.26 4.43 -10.08
C ALA A 58 -13.92 4.48 -10.85
N ASP A 59 -13.89 5.14 -12.02
CA ASP A 59 -12.68 5.23 -12.84
C ASP A 59 -11.60 6.09 -12.17
N LYS A 60 -12.01 7.14 -11.44
CA LYS A 60 -11.09 7.97 -10.65
C LYS A 60 -10.39 7.19 -9.55
N LYS A 61 -11.15 6.41 -8.77
CA LYS A 61 -10.60 5.54 -7.71
C LYS A 61 -9.66 4.49 -8.30
N LYS A 62 -10.05 3.90 -9.43
CA LYS A 62 -9.22 2.93 -10.16
C LYS A 62 -7.91 3.56 -10.63
N ALA A 63 -7.97 4.73 -11.29
CA ALA A 63 -6.80 5.45 -11.76
C ALA A 63 -5.87 5.83 -10.59
N PHE A 64 -6.44 6.29 -9.47
CA PHE A 64 -5.69 6.62 -8.26
C PHE A 64 -4.92 5.42 -7.71
N PHE A 65 -5.57 4.26 -7.59
CA PHE A 65 -4.90 3.03 -7.15
C PHE A 65 -3.83 2.57 -8.14
N GLN A 66 -4.10 2.62 -9.44
CA GLN A 66 -3.14 2.25 -10.48
C GLN A 66 -1.90 3.15 -10.47
N TYR A 67 -2.08 4.44 -10.19
CA TYR A 67 -0.99 5.41 -10.12
C TYR A 67 -0.11 5.20 -8.89
N LEU A 68 -0.69 5.04 -7.68
CA LEU A 68 0.09 5.03 -6.44
C LEU A 68 0.64 3.64 -6.06
N THR A 69 -0.03 2.55 -6.47
CA THR A 69 0.38 1.18 -6.10
C THR A 69 1.82 0.82 -6.49
N PRO A 70 2.32 1.14 -7.70
CA PRO A 70 3.68 0.79 -8.09
C PRO A 70 4.75 1.37 -7.14
N ASP A 71 4.58 2.62 -6.70
CA ASP A 71 5.50 3.26 -5.77
C ASP A 71 5.44 2.60 -4.39
N ILE A 72 4.24 2.31 -3.88
CA ILE A 72 4.07 1.62 -2.59
C ILE A 72 4.74 0.24 -2.61
N VAL A 73 4.55 -0.51 -3.70
CA VAL A 73 5.16 -1.83 -3.87
C VAL A 73 6.68 -1.72 -3.96
N ARG A 74 7.21 -0.72 -4.67
CA ARG A 74 8.65 -0.47 -4.75
C ARG A 74 9.25 -0.19 -3.38
N GLU A 75 8.64 0.71 -2.60
CA GLU A 75 9.14 1.03 -1.25
C GLU A 75 9.03 -0.17 -0.30
N ASN A 76 7.91 -0.92 -0.34
CA ASN A 76 7.78 -2.14 0.44
C ASN A 76 8.85 -3.19 0.08
N ASN A 77 9.20 -3.34 -1.20
CA ASN A 77 10.28 -4.24 -1.62
C ASN A 77 11.65 -3.78 -1.10
N ALA A 78 11.92 -2.47 -1.08
CA ALA A 78 13.14 -1.92 -0.50
C ALA A 78 13.22 -2.21 1.02
N ILE A 79 12.11 -2.03 1.75
CA ILE A 79 12.01 -2.35 3.18
C ILE A 79 12.23 -3.86 3.42
N LEU A 80 11.60 -4.73 2.63
CA LEU A 80 11.82 -6.18 2.72
C LEU A 80 13.29 -6.53 2.48
N LYS A 81 13.95 -5.84 1.56
CA LYS A 81 15.38 -6.07 1.32
C LYS A 81 16.24 -5.69 2.51
N ASP A 82 15.95 -4.56 3.13
CA ASP A 82 16.61 -4.16 4.37
C ASP A 82 16.32 -5.14 5.51
N ARG A 83 15.08 -5.65 5.61
CA ARG A 83 14.69 -6.67 6.59
C ARG A 83 15.47 -7.98 6.42
N GLU A 84 15.59 -8.47 5.19
CA GLU A 84 16.41 -9.65 4.85
C GLU A 84 17.88 -9.45 5.25
N ASN A 85 18.45 -8.29 4.91
CA ASN A 85 19.83 -7.96 5.23
C ASN A 85 20.06 -7.89 6.74
N LEU A 86 19.11 -7.33 7.50
CA LEU A 86 19.16 -7.25 8.96
C LEU A 86 19.09 -8.66 9.59
N LEU A 87 18.18 -9.52 9.12
CA LEU A 87 18.08 -10.91 9.58
C LEU A 87 19.35 -11.72 9.26
N ALA A 88 19.97 -11.49 8.11
CA ALA A 88 21.24 -12.12 7.75
C ALA A 88 22.40 -11.61 8.63
N LEU A 89 22.41 -10.32 8.97
CA LEU A 89 23.39 -9.72 9.87
C LEU A 89 23.24 -10.25 11.30
N MET A 90 22.01 -10.47 11.78
CA MET A 90 21.70 -11.06 13.09
C MET A 90 22.30 -12.47 13.30
N LYS A 91 22.79 -13.13 12.25
CA LYS A 91 23.48 -14.43 12.32
C LYS A 91 25.00 -14.31 12.36
N LYS A 92 25.53 -13.09 12.36
CA LYS A 92 26.97 -12.76 12.24
C LYS A 92 27.37 -11.78 13.36
N PRO A 93 27.50 -12.24 14.62
CA PRO A 93 27.81 -11.39 15.77
C PRO A 93 29.03 -10.49 15.55
N GLU A 94 30.06 -11.00 14.86
CA GLU A 94 31.30 -10.29 14.55
C GLU A 94 31.10 -9.05 13.65
N LYS A 95 29.94 -8.91 13.01
CA LYS A 95 29.57 -7.77 12.16
C LYS A 95 28.61 -6.80 12.85
N MET A 96 28.15 -7.11 14.06
CA MET A 96 27.21 -6.30 14.84
C MET A 96 27.95 -5.20 15.61
N THR A 97 28.52 -4.24 14.87
CA THR A 97 29.25 -3.13 15.48
C THR A 97 28.53 -1.81 15.26
N GLU A 98 28.75 -0.87 16.16
CA GLU A 98 28.30 0.52 16.08
C GLU A 98 28.81 1.27 14.84
N LYS A 99 29.90 0.78 14.25
CA LYS A 99 30.51 1.29 13.01
C LYS A 99 29.91 0.69 11.74
N ASN A 100 28.99 -0.27 11.87
CA ASN A 100 28.37 -0.89 10.72
C ASN A 100 27.47 0.13 9.99
N ALA A 101 27.89 0.56 8.80
CA ALA A 101 27.18 1.57 8.01
C ALA A 101 25.73 1.20 7.68
N PHE A 102 25.43 -0.10 7.54
CA PHE A 102 24.06 -0.58 7.34
C PHE A 102 23.19 -0.36 8.59
N LEU A 103 23.71 -0.67 9.78
CA LEU A 103 22.99 -0.42 11.04
C LEU A 103 22.81 1.07 11.32
N ILE A 104 23.84 1.90 11.07
CA ILE A 104 23.75 3.35 11.21
C ILE A 104 22.66 3.92 10.30
N ARG A 105 22.62 3.49 9.03
CA ARG A 105 21.59 3.92 8.08
C ARG A 105 20.19 3.56 8.59
N LEU A 106 19.96 2.31 8.98
CA LEU A 106 18.66 1.87 9.48
C LEU A 106 18.25 2.57 10.78
N SER A 107 19.18 2.71 11.73
CA SER A 107 18.97 3.46 12.97
C SER A 107 18.43 4.87 12.70
N ASN A 108 19.09 5.58 11.78
CA ASN A 108 18.67 6.94 11.42
C ASN A 108 17.33 6.95 10.68
N HIS A 109 17.14 6.03 9.73
CA HIS A 109 15.92 5.97 8.92
C HIS A 109 14.68 5.64 9.75
N TYR A 110 14.79 4.71 10.70
CA TYR A 110 13.69 4.24 11.55
C TYR A 110 13.64 4.91 12.93
N ALA A 111 14.40 6.00 13.13
CA ALA A 111 14.50 6.72 14.40
C ALA A 111 14.70 5.80 15.61
N TRP A 112 15.59 4.81 15.48
CA TRP A 112 15.94 3.85 16.52
C TRP A 112 17.39 4.05 16.94
N PRO A 113 17.65 4.88 17.97
CA PRO A 113 19.01 5.35 18.27
C PRO A 113 20.01 4.22 18.49
N MET A 114 21.20 4.40 17.93
CA MET A 114 22.34 3.51 18.19
C MET A 114 22.63 3.46 19.70
N PRO A 115 22.92 2.28 20.28
CA PRO A 115 23.33 2.17 21.67
C PRO A 115 24.60 2.97 21.93
N ALA A 116 24.69 3.57 23.12
CA ALA A 116 25.91 4.24 23.54
C ALA A 116 27.06 3.24 23.60
N HIS A 117 28.21 3.61 23.02
CA HIS A 117 29.43 2.80 23.12
C HIS A 117 29.93 2.82 24.57
N ASP A 118 29.95 1.66 25.20
CA ASP A 118 30.66 1.47 26.47
C ASP A 118 31.96 0.72 26.17
N GLU A 119 33.09 1.42 26.36
CA GLU A 119 34.44 0.89 26.15
C GLU A 119 34.73 -0.37 26.99
N LYS A 120 33.92 -0.64 28.03
CA LYS A 120 34.10 -1.79 28.93
C LYS A 120 33.32 -3.03 28.53
N THR A 121 32.27 -2.93 27.71
CA THR A 121 31.35 -4.06 27.44
C THR A 121 31.56 -4.75 26.09
N SER A 122 32.55 -4.31 25.31
CA SER A 122 33.06 -4.95 24.08
C SER A 122 32.08 -5.11 22.90
N GLU A 123 30.76 -5.14 23.14
CA GLU A 123 29.74 -5.27 22.08
C GLU A 123 28.59 -4.28 22.32
N PRO A 124 28.60 -3.10 21.68
CA PRO A 124 27.56 -2.09 21.91
C PRO A 124 26.20 -2.50 21.32
N ILE A 125 26.15 -3.43 20.36
CA ILE A 125 24.91 -3.86 19.68
C ILE A 125 24.46 -5.21 20.23
N SER A 126 23.39 -5.20 21.03
CA SER A 126 22.80 -6.43 21.56
C SER A 126 21.76 -7.04 20.61
N GLN A 127 21.51 -8.34 20.77
CA GLN A 127 20.41 -9.01 20.07
C GLN A 127 19.05 -8.36 20.35
N GLN A 128 18.84 -7.87 21.58
CA GLN A 128 17.61 -7.16 21.96
C GLN A 128 17.44 -5.85 21.18
N TRP A 129 18.51 -5.08 21.00
CA TRP A 129 18.47 -3.86 20.20
C TRP A 129 18.13 -4.16 18.73
N LEU A 130 18.71 -5.24 18.17
CA LEU A 130 18.43 -5.68 16.79
C LEU A 130 16.98 -6.13 16.61
N THR A 131 16.41 -6.86 17.57
CA THR A 131 14.98 -7.21 17.55
C THR A 131 14.10 -5.96 17.55
N GLY A 132 14.42 -4.97 18.39
CA GLY A 132 13.65 -3.71 18.42
C GLY A 132 13.79 -2.87 17.13
N LEU A 133 14.94 -2.94 16.46
CA LEU A 133 15.09 -2.36 15.12
C LEU A 133 14.25 -3.13 14.10
N LEU A 134 14.32 -4.47 14.12
CA LEU A 134 13.59 -5.35 13.23
C LEU A 134 12.07 -5.13 13.33
N ASP A 135 11.52 -4.85 14.51
CA ASP A 135 10.09 -4.54 14.68
C ASP A 135 9.65 -3.27 13.92
N ARG A 136 10.59 -2.38 13.56
CA ARG A 136 10.33 -1.16 12.79
C ARG A 136 10.57 -1.31 11.29
N VAL A 137 11.50 -2.18 10.91
CA VAL A 137 11.86 -2.44 9.49
C VAL A 137 10.82 -3.38 8.88
N ASP A 138 9.59 -2.90 8.72
CA ASP A 138 8.49 -3.69 8.20
C ASP A 138 7.63 -2.91 7.19
N ILE A 139 6.96 -3.67 6.33
CA ILE A 139 6.14 -3.11 5.26
C ILE A 139 4.83 -2.54 5.81
N LEU A 140 4.25 -1.61 5.05
CA LEU A 140 2.88 -1.20 5.26
C LEU A 140 1.96 -1.93 4.29
N PRO A 141 0.82 -2.48 4.73
CA PRO A 141 -0.14 -3.08 3.82
C PRO A 141 -0.57 -2.09 2.74
N VAL A 142 -0.47 -2.48 1.46
CA VAL A 142 -0.85 -1.61 0.32
C VAL A 142 -2.24 -0.99 0.48
N PRO A 143 -3.29 -1.74 0.90
CA PRO A 143 -4.62 -1.16 1.10
C PRO A 143 -4.65 -0.06 2.17
N LEU A 144 -3.83 -0.18 3.23
CA LEU A 144 -3.75 0.83 4.29
C LEU A 144 -3.18 2.13 3.73
N VAL A 145 -2.03 2.07 3.05
CA VAL A 145 -1.37 3.23 2.46
C VAL A 145 -2.29 3.91 1.43
N LEU A 146 -2.92 3.13 0.54
CA LEU A 146 -3.88 3.64 -0.44
C LEU A 146 -5.09 4.32 0.22
N SER A 147 -5.62 3.74 1.30
CA SER A 147 -6.78 4.32 2.01
C SER A 147 -6.47 5.67 2.64
N GLN A 148 -5.30 5.80 3.28
CA GLN A 148 -4.85 7.07 3.87
C GLN A 148 -4.60 8.10 2.77
N ALA A 149 -3.86 7.72 1.72
CA ALA A 149 -3.61 8.60 0.60
C ALA A 149 -4.90 9.10 -0.05
N ALA A 150 -5.90 8.22 -0.24
CA ALA A 150 -7.18 8.59 -0.82
C ALA A 150 -7.95 9.61 0.05
N ILE A 151 -7.99 9.39 1.36
CA ILE A 151 -8.68 10.29 2.30
C ILE A 151 -8.00 11.66 2.35
N GLU A 152 -6.68 11.70 2.54
CA GLU A 152 -5.92 12.94 2.75
C GLU A 152 -5.80 13.77 1.46
N SER A 153 -5.76 13.13 0.30
CA SER A 153 -5.63 13.81 -1.00
C SER A 153 -6.95 14.05 -1.74
N GLY A 154 -8.08 13.56 -1.21
CA GLY A 154 -9.35 13.58 -1.92
C GLY A 154 -9.31 12.78 -3.23
N TRP A 155 -8.71 11.59 -3.22
CA TRP A 155 -8.42 10.79 -4.42
C TRP A 155 -7.50 11.50 -5.43
N GLY A 156 -6.53 12.26 -4.92
CA GLY A 156 -5.50 12.94 -5.71
C GLY A 156 -5.93 14.29 -6.30
N THR A 157 -7.12 14.81 -5.96
CA THR A 157 -7.63 16.08 -6.51
C THR A 157 -7.31 17.30 -5.65
N SER A 158 -6.92 17.10 -4.39
CA SER A 158 -6.49 18.18 -3.50
C SER A 158 -5.39 19.02 -4.15
N ARG A 159 -5.44 20.36 -3.97
CA ARG A 159 -4.40 21.26 -4.48
C ARG A 159 -3.00 20.84 -3.99
N PHE A 160 -2.89 20.42 -2.73
CA PHE A 160 -1.64 19.95 -2.15
C PHE A 160 -1.13 18.67 -2.83
N ALA A 161 -2.03 17.76 -3.20
CA ALA A 161 -1.68 16.58 -3.96
C ALA A 161 -1.27 16.95 -5.39
N VAL A 162 -2.03 17.82 -6.07
CA VAL A 162 -1.81 18.22 -7.48
C VAL A 162 -0.52 19.01 -7.66
N GLU A 163 -0.27 20.04 -6.85
CA GLU A 163 0.88 20.94 -7.00
C GLU A 163 2.11 20.49 -6.22
N GLY A 164 1.92 19.77 -5.11
CA GLY A 164 3.00 19.44 -4.17
C GLY A 164 3.30 17.95 -4.02
N ASP A 165 2.65 17.07 -4.80
CA ASP A 165 2.72 15.61 -4.66
C ASP A 165 2.49 15.12 -3.21
N ASN A 166 1.72 15.90 -2.45
CA ASN A 166 1.46 15.65 -1.05
C ASN A 166 0.17 14.84 -0.88
N TYR A 167 0.27 13.53 -1.08
CA TYR A 167 -0.87 12.61 -0.96
C TYR A 167 -1.25 12.26 0.48
N PHE A 168 -0.42 12.63 1.46
CA PHE A 168 -0.56 12.20 2.86
C PHE A 168 -0.73 13.39 3.83
N GLY A 169 -1.00 14.59 3.32
CA GLY A 169 -1.23 15.77 4.17
C GLY A 169 -0.01 16.15 5.02
N LEU A 170 1.21 15.92 4.52
CA LEU A 170 2.44 16.24 5.23
C LEU A 170 2.57 17.76 5.43
N TRP A 171 2.84 18.17 6.66
CA TRP A 171 3.08 19.56 7.00
C TRP A 171 4.56 19.88 6.91
N CYS A 172 4.85 21.08 6.40
CA CYS A 172 6.19 21.63 6.42
C CYS A 172 6.23 22.82 7.39
N TYR A 173 7.09 22.74 8.41
CA TYR A 173 7.12 23.69 9.54
C TYR A 173 8.25 24.72 9.45
N SER A 174 8.96 24.79 8.32
CA SER A 174 10.00 25.79 8.10
C SER A 174 9.45 26.99 7.31
N PRO A 175 9.87 28.23 7.61
CA PRO A 175 9.43 29.39 6.84
C PRO A 175 9.75 29.22 5.34
N GLY A 176 8.73 29.42 4.49
CA GLY A 176 8.87 29.35 3.03
C GLY A 176 8.88 27.95 2.42
N CYS A 177 8.59 26.90 3.20
CA CYS A 177 8.49 25.53 2.67
C CYS A 177 7.04 25.07 2.51
N GLY A 178 6.82 24.16 1.54
CA GLY A 178 5.50 23.61 1.24
C GLY A 178 4.55 24.61 0.59
N LEU A 179 3.27 24.24 0.54
CA LEU A 179 2.18 25.08 0.05
C LEU A 179 1.34 25.52 1.26
N ALA A 180 1.02 26.80 1.35
CA ALA A 180 0.13 27.33 2.40
C ALA A 180 -1.35 27.17 1.99
N PRO A 181 -2.32 27.01 2.90
CA PRO A 181 -3.74 27.12 2.57
C PRO A 181 -4.06 28.43 1.85
N LEU A 182 -5.04 28.40 0.93
CA LEU A 182 -5.58 29.64 0.37
C LEU A 182 -6.63 30.18 1.34
N GLU A 183 -6.67 31.50 1.49
CA GLU A 183 -7.69 32.24 2.24
C GLU A 183 -9.06 32.21 1.53
#